data_AF-A0A538FA77-F1
#
_entry.id   AF-A0A538FA77-F1
#
_cell.length_a   1.000
_cell.length_b   1.000
_cell.length_c   1.000
_cell.angle_alpha   90.00
_cell.angle_beta   90.00
_cell.angle_gamma   90.00
#
_symmetry.space_group_name_H-M   'P 1'
#
loop_
_entity.id
_entity.type
_entity.pdbx_description
1 polymer ?
#
loop_
_entity_poly.entity_id
_entity_poly.type
_entity_poly.pdbx_seq_one_letter_code
_entity_poly.pdbx_strand_id
1 'polypeptide(L)'
;MGKRSRKRSAAVRVAAPGDASPAGTSRAERDAARARRARAERAGHAAATGSPARGADGFERPARRSRRRSIDERPPAPWGSFPLVELVVLLAIVLFVLGLIVGGARGSVMLTAAFVLGSLAGLELSIREHFGGFRSHTTLLAGVAAFAAMAITYFAAGRGTLARTLLVPVAGLVFVIGFWLLRQAFKRRSGGLGFR
;
A
#
# COMPACT_ATOMS: atom_id res chain seq x y z
N MET A 1 -61.05 -50.45 -6.07
CA MET A 1 -61.46 -51.26 -7.24
C MET A 1 -61.99 -50.31 -8.30
N GLY A 2 -61.55 -50.39 -9.57
CA GLY A 2 -62.30 -49.81 -10.70
C GLY A 2 -61.68 -48.59 -11.41
N LYS A 3 -60.95 -48.89 -12.50
CA LYS A 3 -60.41 -47.99 -13.53
C LYS A 3 -61.51 -47.24 -14.29
N ARG A 4 -61.18 -46.08 -14.89
CA ARG A 4 -61.53 -45.63 -16.27
C ARG A 4 -60.97 -44.21 -16.49
N SER A 5 -59.84 -44.03 -17.19
CA SER A 5 -59.69 -44.03 -18.66
C SER A 5 -60.45 -42.89 -19.36
N ARG A 6 -59.73 -41.83 -19.73
CA ARG A 6 -59.94 -41.12 -21.00
C ARG A 6 -58.61 -40.93 -21.72
N LYS A 7 -58.50 -41.66 -22.82
CA LYS A 7 -57.42 -41.72 -23.80
C LYS A 7 -57.93 -41.00 -25.05
N ARG A 8 -57.20 -40.02 -25.58
CA ARG A 8 -57.21 -39.46 -26.96
C ARG A 8 -56.64 -38.03 -26.90
N SER A 9 -55.71 -37.58 -27.74
CA SER A 9 -55.20 -38.10 -29.00
C SER A 9 -53.78 -37.58 -29.20
N ALA A 10 -52.98 -38.40 -29.88
CA ALA A 10 -51.75 -37.99 -30.51
C ALA A 10 -52.00 -36.80 -31.44
N ALA A 11 -51.30 -35.69 -31.21
CA ALA A 11 -50.94 -34.76 -32.26
C ALA A 11 -49.45 -34.94 -32.50
N VAL A 12 -49.13 -35.77 -33.50
CA VAL A 12 -47.82 -35.78 -34.14
C VAL A 12 -47.57 -34.36 -34.64
N ARG A 13 -46.69 -33.62 -33.96
CA ARG A 13 -46.03 -32.46 -34.54
C ARG A 13 -44.61 -32.86 -34.87
N VAL A 14 -44.40 -32.92 -36.17
CA VAL A 14 -43.15 -33.12 -36.91
C VAL A 14 -41.99 -32.41 -36.22
N ALA A 15 -40.92 -33.17 -35.96
CA ALA A 15 -39.65 -32.64 -35.46
C ALA A 15 -39.05 -31.70 -36.52
N ALA A 16 -38.87 -30.43 -36.16
CA ALA A 16 -38.01 -29.52 -36.89
C ALA A 16 -36.56 -29.80 -36.49
N PRO A 17 -35.60 -29.80 -37.43
CA PRO A 17 -34.19 -30.01 -37.10
C PRO A 17 -33.65 -28.73 -36.47
N GLY A 18 -33.48 -28.71 -35.15
CA GLY A 18 -32.98 -27.51 -34.49
C GLY A 18 -32.60 -27.61 -33.01
N ASP A 19 -32.86 -28.74 -32.33
CA ASP A 19 -32.65 -28.83 -30.89
C ASP A 19 -31.24 -29.34 -30.57
N ALA A 20 -30.24 -28.52 -30.92
CA ALA A 20 -28.95 -28.58 -30.26
C ALA A 20 -29.15 -28.20 -28.79
N SER A 21 -29.08 -29.19 -27.92
CA SER A 21 -28.91 -29.03 -26.47
C SER A 21 -27.86 -27.94 -26.20
N PRO A 22 -28.16 -26.81 -25.51
CA PRO A 22 -27.17 -25.77 -25.37
C PRO A 22 -26.08 -26.27 -24.43
N ALA A 23 -24.90 -26.44 -25.03
CA ALA A 23 -23.62 -26.65 -24.41
C ALA A 23 -23.48 -25.79 -23.15
N GLY A 24 -22.79 -26.35 -22.15
CA GLY A 24 -22.58 -25.73 -20.84
C GLY A 24 -22.23 -24.25 -20.96
N THR A 25 -23.05 -23.41 -20.30
CA THR A 25 -22.91 -21.95 -20.24
C THR A 25 -21.44 -21.54 -20.16
N SER A 26 -21.03 -20.58 -20.99
CA SER A 26 -19.64 -20.12 -20.96
C SER A 26 -19.35 -19.43 -19.62
N ARG A 27 -18.07 -19.36 -19.21
CA ARG A 27 -17.68 -18.66 -17.97
C ARG A 27 -18.19 -17.21 -17.97
N ALA A 28 -18.14 -16.54 -19.12
CA ALA A 28 -18.64 -15.18 -19.30
C ALA A 28 -20.15 -15.05 -19.04
N GLU A 29 -20.92 -16.06 -19.43
CA GLU A 29 -22.37 -16.10 -19.24
C GLU A 29 -22.75 -16.33 -17.78
N ARG A 30 -21.98 -17.18 -17.07
CA ARG A 30 -22.10 -17.33 -15.62
C ARG A 30 -21.75 -16.05 -14.86
N ASP A 31 -20.72 -15.34 -15.30
CA ASP A 31 -20.31 -14.07 -14.68
C ASP A 31 -21.35 -12.98 -14.93
N ALA A 32 -21.94 -12.91 -16.13
CA ALA A 32 -23.05 -12.02 -16.44
C ALA A 32 -24.29 -12.32 -15.61
N ALA A 33 -24.63 -13.60 -15.41
CA ALA A 33 -25.73 -14.02 -14.56
C ALA A 33 -25.49 -13.65 -13.08
N ARG A 34 -24.27 -13.83 -12.58
CA ARG A 34 -23.88 -13.43 -11.22
C ARG A 34 -23.94 -11.90 -11.03
N ALA A 35 -23.50 -11.13 -12.03
CA ALA A 35 -23.59 -9.66 -12.02
C ALA A 35 -25.04 -9.16 -12.01
N ARG A 36 -25.94 -9.82 -12.76
CA ARG A 36 -27.38 -9.50 -12.76
C ARG A 36 -28.03 -9.78 -11.41
N ARG A 37 -27.70 -10.92 -10.77
CA ARG A 37 -28.18 -11.26 -9.42
C ARG A 37 -27.71 -10.24 -8.38
N ALA A 38 -26.42 -9.88 -8.40
CA ALA A 38 -25.88 -8.88 -7.48
C ALA A 38 -26.53 -7.48 -7.65
N ARG A 39 -26.90 -7.09 -8.88
CA ARG A 39 -27.65 -5.84 -9.11
C ARG A 39 -29.07 -5.91 -8.57
N ALA A 40 -29.75 -7.04 -8.77
CA ALA A 40 -31.11 -7.25 -8.25
C ALA A 40 -31.12 -7.27 -6.71
N GLU A 41 -30.14 -7.92 -6.07
CA GLU A 41 -29.99 -7.91 -4.61
C GLU A 41 -29.74 -6.50 -4.07
N ARG A 42 -28.89 -5.71 -4.72
CA ARG A 42 -28.65 -4.30 -4.33
C ARG A 42 -29.89 -3.43 -4.48
N ALA A 43 -30.65 -3.62 -5.56
CA ALA A 43 -31.92 -2.91 -5.77
C ALA A 43 -32.97 -3.31 -4.72
N GLY A 44 -33.05 -4.61 -4.39
CA GLY A 44 -33.91 -5.11 -3.31
C GLY A 44 -33.50 -4.60 -1.94
N HIS A 45 -32.20 -4.52 -1.64
CA HIS A 45 -31.69 -3.98 -0.38
C HIS A 45 -31.94 -2.47 -0.25
N ALA A 46 -31.83 -1.72 -1.36
CA ALA A 46 -32.16 -0.30 -1.41
C ALA A 46 -33.67 -0.04 -1.21
N ALA A 47 -34.53 -0.93 -1.75
CA ALA A 47 -35.98 -0.86 -1.54
C ALA A 47 -36.38 -1.28 -0.11
N ALA A 48 -35.75 -2.31 0.45
CA ALA A 48 -36.04 -2.84 1.78
C ALA A 48 -35.54 -1.94 2.92
N THR A 49 -34.47 -1.18 2.71
CA THR A 49 -33.96 -0.22 3.70
C THR A 49 -34.76 1.09 3.73
N GLY A 50 -35.79 1.23 2.89
CA GLY A 50 -36.69 2.38 2.91
C GLY A 50 -35.95 3.70 2.91
N SER A 51 -34.83 3.80 2.18
CA SER A 51 -34.04 5.03 2.11
C SER A 51 -34.88 6.04 1.33
N PRO A 52 -35.53 7.02 2.00
CA PRO A 52 -36.30 8.00 1.26
C PRO A 52 -35.30 8.77 0.40
N ALA A 53 -35.70 9.11 -0.82
CA ALA A 53 -35.06 10.15 -1.59
C ALA A 53 -35.12 11.45 -0.77
N ARG A 54 -34.15 11.62 0.14
CA ARG A 54 -34.01 12.79 0.97
C ARG A 54 -33.48 13.88 0.05
N GLY A 55 -34.23 14.96 0.02
CA GLY A 55 -34.24 15.98 -1.02
C GLY A 55 -32.95 16.74 -1.24
N ALA A 56 -33.09 17.67 -2.18
CA ALA A 56 -32.13 18.61 -2.70
C ALA A 56 -31.60 19.60 -1.64
N ASP A 57 -30.90 19.10 -0.61
CA ASP A 57 -30.11 19.92 0.29
C ASP A 57 -28.63 19.59 0.08
N GLY A 58 -27.94 20.52 -0.55
CA GLY A 58 -26.56 20.45 -1.04
C GLY A 58 -25.48 20.30 0.03
N PHE A 59 -25.52 19.23 0.81
CA PHE A 59 -24.31 18.68 1.39
C PHE A 59 -23.87 17.49 0.56
N GLU A 60 -23.07 17.79 -0.48
CA GLU A 60 -22.13 16.82 -1.02
C GLU A 60 -21.38 16.24 0.18
N ARG A 61 -21.75 15.04 0.62
CA ARG A 61 -20.89 14.26 1.50
C ARG A 61 -19.58 14.16 0.73
N PRO A 62 -18.45 14.74 1.21
CA PRO A 62 -17.22 14.68 0.46
C PRO A 62 -16.97 13.20 0.28
N ALA A 63 -17.06 12.75 -0.98
CA ALA A 63 -16.75 11.39 -1.34
C ALA A 63 -15.39 11.17 -0.67
N ARG A 64 -15.33 10.23 0.29
CA ARG A 64 -14.07 9.76 0.86
C ARG A 64 -13.34 9.04 -0.26
N ARG A 65 -12.91 9.80 -1.27
CA ARG A 65 -11.80 9.47 -2.14
C ARG A 65 -10.61 9.48 -1.21
N SER A 66 -10.39 8.38 -0.50
CA SER A 66 -9.03 7.86 -0.46
C SER A 66 -8.70 7.46 -1.90
N ARG A 67 -8.51 8.46 -2.76
CA ARG A 67 -7.74 8.29 -3.98
C ARG A 67 -6.40 7.87 -3.42
N ARG A 68 -6.11 6.57 -3.43
CA ARG A 68 -4.72 6.12 -3.30
C ARG A 68 -4.00 6.90 -4.38
N ARG A 69 -3.25 7.93 -3.96
CA ARG A 69 -2.55 8.81 -4.89
C ARG A 69 -1.74 7.91 -5.80
N SER A 70 -1.87 8.10 -7.12
CA SER A 70 -1.17 7.25 -8.07
C SER A 70 0.33 7.45 -7.89
N ILE A 71 1.12 6.47 -8.33
CA ILE A 71 2.59 6.55 -8.32
C ILE A 71 3.06 7.83 -9.04
N ASP A 72 2.26 8.35 -9.98
CA ASP A 72 2.52 9.59 -10.73
C ASP A 72 2.37 10.87 -9.89
N GLU A 73 1.66 10.83 -8.76
CA GLU A 73 1.54 11.96 -7.83
C GLU A 73 2.71 12.02 -6.82
N ARG A 74 3.66 11.08 -6.90
CA ARG A 74 4.87 11.07 -6.06
C ARG A 74 5.83 12.16 -6.52
N PRO A 75 6.54 12.84 -5.59
CA PRO A 75 7.59 13.78 -5.97
C PRO A 75 8.61 13.11 -6.91
N PRO A 76 8.93 13.72 -8.07
CA PRO A 76 9.86 13.15 -9.02
C PRO A 76 11.26 13.03 -8.41
N ALA A 77 11.99 11.99 -8.78
CA ALA A 77 13.38 11.85 -8.42
C ALA A 77 14.25 12.93 -9.12
N PRO A 78 15.34 13.41 -8.51
CA PRO A 78 16.24 14.42 -9.08
C PRO A 78 17.04 13.89 -10.27
N TRP A 79 17.13 12.58 -10.45
CA TRP A 79 17.70 11.93 -11.64
C TRP A 79 16.63 11.57 -12.69
N GLY A 80 15.41 12.09 -12.55
CA GLY A 80 14.32 11.88 -13.50
C GLY A 80 13.83 10.43 -13.55
N SER A 81 13.63 9.90 -14.76
CA SER A 81 13.13 8.55 -15.03
C SER A 81 14.18 7.44 -14.90
N PHE A 82 15.45 7.81 -14.65
CA PHE A 82 16.52 6.82 -14.51
C PHE A 82 16.33 6.00 -13.23
N PRO A 83 16.31 4.66 -13.26
CA PRO A 83 15.97 3.83 -12.10
C PRO A 83 17.15 3.66 -11.12
N LEU A 84 17.81 4.76 -10.73
CA LEU A 84 19.02 4.71 -9.90
C LEU A 84 18.76 4.02 -8.56
N VAL A 85 17.64 4.33 -7.90
CA VAL A 85 17.31 3.76 -6.58
C VAL A 85 16.98 2.30 -6.69
N GLU A 86 16.24 1.91 -7.72
CA GLU A 86 15.88 0.52 -7.98
C GLU A 86 17.14 -0.31 -8.20
N LEU A 87 18.12 0.22 -8.93
CA LEU A 87 19.42 -0.43 -9.12
C LEU A 87 20.23 -0.51 -7.83
N VAL A 88 20.26 0.54 -7.01
CA VAL A 88 20.95 0.52 -5.71
C VAL A 88 20.29 -0.47 -4.74
N VAL A 89 18.96 -0.53 -4.71
CA VAL A 89 18.20 -1.50 -3.90
C VAL A 89 18.45 -2.92 -4.41
N LEU A 90 18.42 -3.14 -5.72
CA LEU A 90 18.74 -4.44 -6.32
C LEU A 90 20.16 -4.87 -5.92
N LEU A 91 21.14 -3.98 -6.05
CA LEU A 91 22.52 -4.24 -5.63
C LEU A 91 22.61 -4.58 -4.14
N ALA A 92 21.92 -3.84 -3.28
CA ALA A 92 21.87 -4.12 -1.85
C ALA A 92 21.29 -5.51 -1.55
N ILE A 93 20.20 -5.89 -2.23
CA ILE A 93 19.59 -7.22 -2.07
C ILE A 93 20.56 -8.32 -2.53
N VAL A 94 21.22 -8.14 -3.68
CA VAL A 94 22.20 -9.10 -4.19
C VAL A 94 23.37 -9.25 -3.21
N LEU A 95 23.94 -8.15 -2.72
CA LEU A 95 25.01 -8.18 -1.73
C LEU A 95 24.58 -8.81 -0.42
N PHE A 96 23.33 -8.60 0.01
CA PHE A 96 22.78 -9.23 1.20
C PHE A 96 22.72 -10.75 1.05
N VAL A 97 22.10 -11.24 -0.03
CA VAL A 97 21.99 -12.68 -0.30
C VAL A 97 23.36 -13.32 -0.46
N LEU A 98 24.25 -12.72 -1.24
CA LEU A 98 25.62 -13.22 -1.41
C LEU A 98 26.41 -13.18 -0.10
N GLY A 99 26.23 -12.14 0.73
CA GLY A 99 26.89 -12.04 2.03
C GLY A 99 26.53 -13.19 2.97
N LEU A 100 25.26 -13.62 2.96
CA LEU A 100 24.80 -14.79 3.72
C LEU A 100 25.38 -16.10 3.17
N ILE A 101 25.49 -16.24 1.85
CA ILE A 101 26.01 -17.46 1.20
C ILE A 101 27.53 -17.59 1.39
N VAL A 102 28.29 -16.51 1.17
CA VAL A 102 29.75 -16.51 1.22
C VAL A 102 30.25 -16.69 2.65
N GLY A 103 29.61 -16.04 3.63
CA GLY A 103 30.02 -16.10 5.04
C GLY A 103 31.42 -15.53 5.32
N GLY A 104 31.86 -15.67 6.56
CA GLY A 104 33.18 -15.20 7.02
C GLY A 104 33.37 -13.68 6.92
N ALA A 105 34.65 -13.25 6.86
CA ALA A 105 35.00 -11.84 6.77
C ALA A 105 34.47 -11.18 5.48
N ARG A 106 34.58 -11.88 4.34
CA ARG A 106 34.10 -11.39 3.04
C ARG A 106 32.58 -11.22 3.02
N GLY A 107 31.83 -12.21 3.51
CA GLY A 107 30.39 -12.12 3.65
C GLY A 107 29.97 -10.97 4.57
N SER A 108 30.69 -10.76 5.69
CA SER A 108 30.43 -9.65 6.61
C SER A 108 30.59 -8.27 5.96
N VAL A 109 31.59 -8.09 5.10
CA VAL A 109 31.77 -6.86 4.31
C VAL A 109 30.60 -6.66 3.34
N MET A 110 30.17 -7.72 2.65
CA MET A 110 29.03 -7.66 1.72
C MET A 110 27.72 -7.31 2.45
N LEU A 111 27.48 -7.90 3.61
CA LEU A 111 26.32 -7.56 4.47
C LEU A 111 26.37 -6.11 4.92
N THR A 112 27.53 -5.64 5.37
CA THR A 112 27.71 -4.23 5.77
C THR A 112 27.41 -3.29 4.61
N ALA A 113 27.96 -3.57 3.42
CA ALA A 113 27.67 -2.80 2.22
C ALA A 113 26.18 -2.82 1.86
N ALA A 114 25.52 -3.99 1.94
CA ALA A 114 24.09 -4.13 1.71
C ALA A 114 23.25 -3.27 2.66
N PHE A 115 23.55 -3.29 3.96
CA PHE A 115 22.85 -2.47 4.94
C PHE A 115 23.06 -0.98 4.70
N VAL A 116 24.28 -0.56 4.35
CA VAL A 116 24.58 0.85 4.04
C VAL A 116 23.81 1.30 2.80
N LEU A 117 23.90 0.56 1.70
CA LEU A 117 23.22 0.90 0.45
C LEU A 117 21.69 0.88 0.60
N GLY A 118 21.14 -0.16 1.22
CA GLY A 118 19.70 -0.28 1.47
C GLY A 118 19.17 0.83 2.36
N SER A 119 19.90 1.19 3.42
CA SER A 119 19.53 2.30 4.30
C SER A 119 19.58 3.64 3.57
N LEU A 120 20.58 3.87 2.72
CA LEU A 120 20.71 5.10 1.94
C LEU A 120 19.58 5.26 0.93
N ALA A 121 19.26 4.20 0.18
CA ALA A 121 18.16 4.20 -0.77
C ALA A 121 16.81 4.43 -0.08
N GLY A 122 16.56 3.77 1.06
CA GLY A 122 15.33 3.97 1.84
C GLY A 122 15.24 5.37 2.46
N LEU A 123 16.36 5.94 2.90
CA LEU A 123 16.43 7.26 3.53
C LEU A 123 16.13 8.37 2.53
N GLU A 124 16.78 8.35 1.37
CA GLU A 124 16.55 9.34 0.32
C GLU A 124 15.08 9.34 -0.13
N LEU A 125 14.48 8.16 -0.28
CA LEU A 125 13.07 8.00 -0.61
C LEU A 125 12.15 8.60 0.46
N SER A 126 12.43 8.29 1.73
CA SER A 126 11.68 8.79 2.88
C SER A 126 11.76 10.32 2.99
N ILE A 127 12.94 10.90 2.74
CA ILE A 127 13.16 12.35 2.70
C ILE A 127 12.28 12.97 1.61
N ARG A 128 12.32 12.44 0.38
CA ARG A 128 11.55 13.01 -0.74
C ARG A 128 10.05 12.96 -0.50
N GLU A 129 9.55 11.82 -0.03
CA GLU A 129 8.11 11.69 0.25
C GLU A 129 7.64 12.56 1.41
N HIS A 130 8.47 12.70 2.43
CA HIS A 130 8.18 13.54 3.59
C HIS A 130 8.16 15.02 3.21
N PHE A 131 9.22 15.52 2.58
CA PHE A 131 9.30 16.92 2.18
C PHE A 131 8.36 17.28 1.03
N GLY A 132 7.93 16.29 0.24
CA GLY A 132 6.87 16.44 -0.76
C GLY A 132 5.43 16.38 -0.20
N GLY A 133 5.24 16.18 1.11
CA GLY A 133 3.90 16.11 1.71
C GLY A 133 3.06 14.90 1.25
N PHE A 134 3.71 13.87 0.70
CA PHE A 134 3.07 12.67 0.15
C PHE A 134 2.68 11.70 1.28
N ARG A 135 3.64 11.40 2.17
CA ARG A 135 3.49 10.51 3.34
C ARG A 135 4.40 10.94 4.49
N SER A 136 3.93 10.85 5.74
CA SER A 136 4.70 11.30 6.90
C SER A 136 5.72 10.26 7.38
N HIS A 137 7.01 10.46 7.08
CA HIS A 137 8.14 9.67 7.62
C HIS A 137 8.82 10.31 8.85
N THR A 138 8.10 11.13 9.61
CA THR A 138 8.66 11.94 10.72
C THR A 138 9.42 11.10 11.74
N THR A 139 8.82 10.00 12.22
CA THR A 139 9.45 9.12 13.23
C THR A 139 10.71 8.46 12.69
N LEU A 140 10.68 7.99 11.44
CA LEU A 140 11.82 7.36 10.79
C LEU A 140 12.98 8.35 10.63
N LEU A 141 12.71 9.54 10.08
CA LEU A 141 13.73 10.58 9.86
C LEU A 141 14.30 11.11 11.18
N ALA A 142 13.46 11.31 12.20
CA ALA A 142 13.91 11.70 13.54
C ALA A 142 14.77 10.60 14.17
N GLY A 143 14.40 9.32 13.98
CA GLY A 143 15.17 8.16 14.44
C GLY A 143 16.55 8.09 13.79
N VAL A 144 16.64 8.33 12.48
CA VAL A 144 17.92 8.39 11.75
C VAL A 144 18.80 9.52 12.28
N ALA A 145 18.24 10.72 12.50
CA ALA A 145 18.98 11.84 13.07
C ALA A 145 19.48 11.54 14.49
N ALA A 146 18.64 10.92 15.34
CA ALA A 146 19.01 10.51 16.69
C ALA A 146 20.11 9.44 16.70
N PHE A 147 20.03 8.46 15.80
CA PHE A 147 21.07 7.44 15.64
C PHE A 147 22.40 8.05 15.18
N ALA A 148 22.37 8.98 14.23
CA ALA A 148 23.56 9.71 13.79
C ALA A 148 24.19 10.52 14.94
N ALA A 149 23.38 11.24 15.73
CA ALA A 149 23.85 11.97 16.90
C ALA A 149 24.46 11.04 17.96
N MET A 150 23.84 9.88 18.18
CA MET A 150 24.37 8.85 19.09
C MET A 150 25.73 8.33 18.61
N ALA A 151 25.88 8.03 17.31
CA ALA A 151 27.15 7.60 16.72
C ALA A 151 28.23 8.69 16.86
N ILE A 152 27.91 9.95 16.54
CA ILE A 152 28.83 11.09 16.69
C ILE A 152 29.27 11.22 18.15
N THR A 153 28.33 11.15 19.09
CA THR A 153 28.62 11.25 20.53
C THR A 153 29.54 10.12 20.98
N TYR A 154 29.29 8.90 20.54
CA TYR A 154 30.12 7.74 20.86
C TYR A 154 31.57 7.92 20.39
N PHE A 155 31.77 8.37 19.15
CA PHE A 155 33.11 8.54 18.59
C PHE A 155 33.83 9.78 19.12
N ALA A 156 33.11 10.88 19.39
CA ALA A 156 33.70 12.13 19.86
C ALA A 156 34.05 12.11 21.36
N ALA A 157 33.18 11.54 22.21
CA ALA A 157 33.36 11.55 23.66
C ALA A 157 34.16 10.35 24.21
N GLY A 158 34.49 9.37 23.36
CA GLY A 158 35.29 8.20 23.72
C GLY A 158 34.56 7.19 24.62
N ARG A 159 35.33 6.37 25.36
CA ARG A 159 34.79 5.24 26.14
C ARG A 159 34.49 5.54 27.62
N GLY A 160 34.54 6.81 28.03
CA GLY A 160 34.32 7.22 29.42
C GLY A 160 32.88 6.99 29.89
N THR A 161 32.69 6.85 31.21
CA THR A 161 31.35 6.72 31.84
C THR A 161 30.46 7.92 31.50
N LEU A 162 31.03 9.12 31.41
CA LEU A 162 30.32 10.32 30.98
C LEU A 162 29.82 10.21 29.54
N ALA A 163 30.63 9.72 28.61
CA ALA A 163 30.22 9.50 27.22
C ALA A 163 29.04 8.52 27.14
N ARG A 164 29.10 7.42 27.91
CA ARG A 164 28.02 6.42 27.96
C ARG A 164 26.72 6.97 28.52
N THR A 165 26.80 7.80 29.56
CA THR A 165 25.63 8.43 30.18
C THR A 165 25.02 9.51 29.29
N LEU A 166 25.82 10.18 28.44
CA LEU A 166 25.34 11.20 27.51
C LEU A 166 24.73 10.65 26.21
N LEU A 167 25.02 9.40 25.82
CA LEU A 167 24.50 8.80 24.57
C LEU A 167 22.98 8.88 24.44
N VAL A 168 22.26 8.38 25.45
CA VAL A 168 20.79 8.31 25.41
C VAL A 168 20.15 9.69 25.54
N PRO A 169 20.56 10.57 26.47
CA PRO A 169 20.02 11.93 26.56
C PRO A 169 20.22 12.74 25.28
N VAL A 170 21.41 12.69 24.67
CA VAL A 170 21.69 13.43 23.42
C VAL A 170 20.86 12.88 22.27
N ALA A 171 20.80 11.55 22.10
CA ALA A 171 19.98 10.93 21.07
C ALA A 171 18.49 11.26 21.27
N GLY A 172 17.98 11.18 22.50
CA GLY A 172 16.60 11.52 22.85
C GLY A 172 16.26 12.98 22.59
N LEU A 173 17.17 13.90 22.92
CA LEU A 173 16.98 15.32 22.65
C LEU A 173 16.92 15.59 21.14
N VAL A 174 17.86 15.04 20.37
CA VAL A 174 17.87 15.17 18.90
C VAL A 174 16.63 14.54 18.29
N PHE A 175 16.18 13.40 18.81
CA PHE A 175 14.93 12.76 18.36
C PHE A 175 13.73 13.68 18.57
N VAL A 176 13.54 14.22 19.78
CA VAL A 176 12.37 15.05 20.12
C VAL A 176 12.36 16.33 19.29
N ILE A 177 13.51 17.04 19.22
CA ILE A 177 13.65 18.26 18.43
C ILE A 177 13.43 17.97 16.95
N GLY A 178 14.11 16.95 16.41
CA GLY A 178 14.01 16.54 15.02
C GLY A 178 12.58 16.15 14.65
N PHE A 179 11.92 15.34 15.48
CA PHE A 179 10.53 14.94 15.29
C PHE A 179 9.60 16.15 15.24
N TRP A 180 9.76 17.10 16.16
CA TRP A 180 8.94 18.29 16.19
C TRP A 180 9.14 19.15 14.92
N LEU A 181 10.40 19.44 14.56
CA LEU A 181 10.73 20.24 13.37
C LEU A 181 10.23 19.60 12.07
N LEU A 182 10.49 18.30 11.89
CA LEU A 182 10.04 17.53 10.72
C LEU A 182 8.50 17.48 10.66
N ARG A 183 7.82 17.32 11.80
CA ARG A 183 6.36 17.34 11.84
C ARG A 183 5.79 18.70 11.42
N GLN A 184 6.43 19.79 11.83
CA GLN A 184 6.01 21.14 11.43
C GLN A 184 6.29 21.38 9.94
N ALA A 185 7.44 20.94 9.44
CA ALA A 185 7.76 21.01 8.02
C ALA A 185 6.73 20.25 7.16
N PHE A 186 6.37 19.03 7.58
CA PHE A 186 5.35 18.25 6.91
C PHE A 186 3.99 18.95 6.91
N LYS A 187 3.52 19.47 8.06
CA LYS A 187 2.24 20.19 8.15
C LYS A 187 2.18 21.40 7.21
N ARG A 188 3.27 22.17 7.11
CA ARG A 188 3.37 23.32 6.19
C ARG A 188 3.25 22.89 4.73
N ARG A 189 3.80 21.72 4.38
CA ARG A 189 3.80 21.18 3.00
C ARG A 189 2.53 20.39 2.64
N SER A 190 1.84 19.83 3.62
CA SER A 190 0.69 18.94 3.43
C SER A 190 -0.67 19.65 3.44
N GLY A 191 -0.69 20.98 3.61
CA GLY A 191 -1.93 21.75 3.76
C GLY A 191 -2.54 21.67 5.16
N GLY A 192 -1.71 21.49 6.20
CA GLY A 192 -2.14 21.49 7.61
C GLY A 192 -2.34 20.11 8.24
N LEU A 193 -2.13 19.02 7.50
CA LEU A 193 -2.35 17.66 7.99
C LEU A 193 -1.12 17.12 8.74
N GLY A 194 -1.34 16.64 9.96
CA GLY A 194 -0.28 16.16 10.85
C GLY A 194 0.26 14.77 10.53
N PHE A 195 -0.47 13.98 9.76
CA PHE A 195 -0.13 12.67 9.23
C PHE A 195 -1.06 12.37 8.05
N ARG A 196 -0.58 11.65 7.04
CA ARG A 196 -1.33 11.23 5.85
C ARG A 196 -0.82 9.90 5.35
#